data_AF-A0A2N0B308-F1
#
_entry.id   AF-A0A2N0B308-F1
#
_cell.length_a   1.000
_cell.length_b   1.000
_cell.length_c   1.000
_cell.angle_alpha   90.00
_cell.angle_beta   90.00
_cell.angle_gamma   90.00
#
_symmetry.space_group_name_H-M   'P 1'
#
loop_
_entity.id
_entity.type
_entity.pdbx_description
1 polymer ?
#
loop_
_entity_poly.entity_id
_entity_poly.type
_entity_poly.pdbx_seq_one_letter_code
_entity_poly.pdbx_strand_id
1 'polypeptide(L)'
;MSHPESLIRSWTQEPFPTSVRKEAATALERFQKGESNLEVEAFSIPLEFGTGGMRGKLGNGIGRMNEFTVGRAALGFVSYLAQKNKKAKIVIAYDSRRRSKEFAEVTAGVAASLGVQVVLFSEVTPTPLLSYAVRYYKASGGVVITASHNPPDYNGFKAYLSDGGQLVPPDDKKIIAKIESIEDWKKIPLLSPKDPLYKKAVKTAGRDCFASYKKELTRSGILSKALKPKDRTSLKVVYSPLHGTGGKSMKELLNGFGYKNV
;
A
#
# COMPACT_ATOMS: atom_id res chain seq x y z
N MET A 1 17.35 8.52 -18.16
CA MET A 1 16.85 9.40 -17.07
C MET A 1 16.17 10.59 -17.73
N SER A 2 14.88 10.79 -17.46
CA SER A 2 14.16 11.99 -17.89
C SER A 2 14.79 13.23 -17.27
N HIS A 3 14.99 14.29 -18.06
CA HIS A 3 15.52 15.56 -17.55
C HIS A 3 14.54 16.14 -16.50
N PRO A 4 14.98 16.63 -15.33
CA PRO A 4 14.08 17.12 -14.26
C PRO A 4 13.01 18.09 -14.75
N GLU A 5 13.35 18.98 -15.69
CA GLU A 5 12.37 19.90 -16.30
C GLU A 5 11.23 19.17 -17.03
N SER A 6 11.53 18.07 -17.74
CA SER A 6 10.52 17.27 -18.45
C SER A 6 9.53 16.60 -17.48
N LEU A 7 10.02 16.19 -16.30
CA LEU A 7 9.16 15.68 -15.24
C LEU A 7 8.20 16.76 -14.77
N ILE A 8 8.71 17.95 -14.42
CA ILE A 8 7.84 19.06 -13.98
C ILE A 8 6.83 19.42 -15.09
N ARG A 9 7.28 19.53 -16.35
CA ARG A 9 6.42 19.83 -17.50
C ARG A 9 5.29 18.82 -17.65
N SER A 10 5.55 17.52 -17.44
CA SER A 10 4.50 16.49 -17.51
C SER A 10 3.34 16.78 -16.53
N TRP A 11 3.63 17.36 -15.37
CA TRP A 11 2.63 17.72 -14.34
C TRP A 11 1.85 18.99 -14.65
N THR A 12 2.23 19.76 -15.67
CA THR A 12 1.47 20.94 -16.14
C THR A 12 0.35 20.59 -17.10
N GLN A 13 0.21 19.31 -17.47
CA GLN A 13 -0.69 18.83 -18.53
C GLN A 13 -1.79 17.94 -17.98
N GLU A 14 -2.79 17.62 -18.79
CA GLU A 14 -3.76 16.56 -18.47
C GLU A 14 -3.03 15.22 -18.25
N PRO A 15 -3.45 14.37 -17.29
CA PRO A 15 -4.78 14.32 -16.68
C PRO A 15 -4.88 15.01 -15.29
N PHE A 16 -3.91 15.85 -14.93
CA PHE A 16 -3.88 16.43 -13.59
C PHE A 16 -4.95 17.52 -13.39
N PRO A 17 -5.57 17.61 -12.20
CA PRO A 17 -6.50 18.68 -11.88
C PRO A 17 -5.89 20.06 -12.12
N THR A 18 -6.71 21.05 -12.50
CA THR A 18 -6.25 22.40 -12.83
C THR A 18 -5.45 23.06 -11.70
N SER A 19 -5.77 22.79 -10.42
CA SER A 19 -4.98 23.27 -9.28
C SER A 19 -3.56 22.70 -9.28
N VAL A 20 -3.43 21.39 -9.47
CA VAL A 20 -2.14 20.69 -9.55
C VAL A 20 -1.30 21.19 -10.72
N ARG A 21 -1.93 21.39 -11.89
CA ARG A 21 -1.24 21.93 -13.08
C ARG A 21 -0.69 23.33 -12.86
N LYS A 22 -1.44 24.19 -12.13
CA LYS A 22 -0.97 25.53 -11.74
C LYS A 22 0.22 25.46 -10.79
N GLU A 23 0.17 24.60 -9.78
CA GLU A 23 1.30 24.38 -8.86
C GLU A 23 2.56 23.91 -9.61
N ALA A 24 2.40 22.96 -10.54
CA ALA A 24 3.48 22.46 -11.37
C ALA A 24 4.05 23.55 -12.30
N ALA A 25 3.21 24.43 -12.85
CA ALA A 25 3.65 25.54 -13.69
C ALA A 25 4.49 26.54 -12.89
N THR A 26 4.07 26.88 -11.67
CA THR A 26 4.88 27.71 -10.77
C THR A 26 6.20 27.04 -10.40
N ALA A 27 6.20 25.72 -10.13
CA ALA A 27 7.44 24.97 -9.88
C ALA A 27 8.36 24.98 -11.11
N LEU A 28 7.81 24.91 -12.33
CA LEU A 28 8.59 24.95 -13.58
C LEU A 28 9.27 26.31 -13.76
N GLU A 29 8.55 27.41 -13.55
CA GLU A 29 9.10 28.76 -13.65
C GLU A 29 10.25 28.98 -12.65
N ARG A 30 10.08 28.49 -11.41
CA ARG A 30 11.13 28.55 -10.38
C ARG A 30 12.34 27.71 -10.74
N PHE A 31 12.13 26.48 -11.21
CA PHE A 31 13.21 25.60 -11.68
C PHE A 31 14.02 26.25 -12.81
N GLN A 32 13.36 26.89 -13.77
CA GLN A 32 14.02 27.60 -14.89
C GLN A 32 14.84 28.82 -14.45
N LYS A 33 14.53 29.39 -13.28
CA LYS A 33 15.33 30.44 -12.63
C LYS A 33 16.49 29.89 -11.78
N GLY A 34 16.66 28.57 -11.71
CA GLY A 34 17.69 27.90 -10.92
C GLY A 34 17.33 27.70 -9.45
N GLU A 35 16.07 27.85 -9.05
CA GLU A 35 15.63 27.58 -7.68
C GLU A 35 15.51 26.07 -7.40
N SER A 36 15.81 25.64 -6.16
CA SER A 36 15.68 24.24 -5.71
C SER A 36 15.06 24.17 -4.31
N ASN A 37 13.85 24.72 -4.14
CA ASN A 37 13.07 24.61 -2.90
C ASN A 37 12.19 23.35 -2.88
N LEU A 38 11.54 23.09 -1.73
CA LEU A 38 10.72 21.89 -1.51
C LEU A 38 9.56 21.74 -2.51
N GLU A 39 9.05 22.85 -3.06
CA GLU A 39 8.03 22.86 -4.10
C GLU A 39 8.61 22.40 -5.44
N VAL A 40 9.78 22.92 -5.85
CA VAL A 40 10.47 22.46 -7.06
C VAL A 40 10.87 20.99 -6.94
N GLU A 41 11.42 20.58 -5.79
CA GLU A 41 11.80 19.19 -5.54
C GLU A 41 10.60 18.22 -5.61
N ALA A 42 9.42 18.66 -5.16
CA ALA A 42 8.20 17.83 -5.20
C ALA A 42 7.84 17.42 -6.64
N PHE A 43 8.16 18.22 -7.65
CA PHE A 43 7.87 17.93 -9.06
C PHE A 43 9.08 17.44 -9.87
N SER A 44 10.29 17.59 -9.36
CA SER A 44 11.53 17.29 -10.10
C SER A 44 12.27 16.05 -9.60
N ILE A 45 12.08 15.65 -8.34
CA ILE A 45 12.75 14.50 -7.72
C ILE A 45 11.72 13.39 -7.48
N PRO A 46 11.73 12.30 -8.28
CA PRO A 46 10.80 11.19 -8.08
C PRO A 46 10.94 10.51 -6.72
N LEU A 47 9.83 9.98 -6.20
CA LEU A 47 9.90 9.00 -5.12
C LEU A 47 10.66 7.76 -5.57
N GLU A 48 11.61 7.32 -4.75
CA GLU A 48 12.33 6.07 -4.99
C GLU A 48 11.45 4.86 -4.64
N PHE A 49 11.43 3.88 -5.54
CA PHE A 49 10.76 2.59 -5.31
C PHE A 49 11.81 1.51 -5.13
N GLY A 50 11.95 1.00 -3.90
CA GLY A 50 12.89 -0.07 -3.56
C GLY A 50 12.20 -1.39 -3.23
N THR A 51 12.98 -2.33 -2.69
CA THR A 51 12.49 -3.64 -2.20
C THR A 51 11.43 -3.48 -1.10
N GLY A 52 11.59 -2.45 -0.26
CA GLY A 52 10.64 -2.07 0.78
C GLY A 52 9.45 -1.23 0.29
N GLY A 53 9.31 -1.02 -1.02
CA GLY A 53 8.31 -0.16 -1.64
C GLY A 53 8.73 1.30 -1.78
N MET A 54 7.76 2.21 -1.88
CA MET A 54 7.97 3.67 -1.90
C MET A 54 7.38 4.35 -0.67
N ARG A 55 8.00 5.46 -0.23
CA ARG A 55 7.53 6.30 0.87
C ARG A 55 7.79 7.77 0.56
N GLY A 56 6.89 8.64 0.98
CA GLY A 56 7.07 10.07 0.82
C GLY A 56 6.02 10.87 1.58
N LYS A 57 6.22 12.19 1.63
CA LYS A 57 5.22 13.12 2.15
C LYS A 57 4.02 13.16 1.22
N LEU A 58 2.83 13.33 1.78
CA LEU A 58 1.61 13.64 1.02
C LEU A 58 1.80 14.96 0.28
N GLY A 59 1.30 15.04 -0.96
CA GLY A 59 1.35 16.27 -1.76
C GLY A 59 1.32 16.01 -3.26
N ASN A 60 1.38 17.09 -4.02
CA ASN A 60 1.40 17.05 -5.49
C ASN A 60 2.82 16.89 -6.02
N GLY A 61 2.93 16.33 -7.22
CA GLY A 61 4.21 16.08 -7.89
C GLY A 61 4.74 14.65 -7.74
N ILE A 62 5.76 14.34 -8.54
CA ILE A 62 6.35 13.00 -8.66
C ILE A 62 7.12 12.56 -7.40
N GLY A 63 7.57 13.52 -6.59
CA GLY A 63 8.28 13.33 -5.32
C GLY A 63 7.37 13.29 -4.09
N ARG A 64 6.06 13.11 -4.29
CA ARG A 64 5.05 13.09 -3.23
C ARG A 64 4.07 11.94 -3.38
N MET A 65 3.48 11.54 -2.26
CA MET A 65 2.44 10.52 -2.21
C MET A 65 1.09 11.15 -2.61
N ASN A 66 0.58 10.74 -3.76
CA ASN A 66 -0.73 11.10 -4.30
C ASN A 66 -1.30 9.93 -5.12
N GLU A 67 -2.53 10.07 -5.59
CA GLU A 67 -3.24 9.05 -6.37
C GLU A 67 -2.53 8.68 -7.67
N PHE A 68 -1.80 9.61 -8.31
CA PHE A 68 -1.08 9.33 -9.54
C PHE A 68 0.22 8.58 -9.29
N THR A 69 1.00 8.95 -8.28
CA THR A 69 2.23 8.22 -7.93
C THR A 69 1.92 6.83 -7.37
N VAL A 70 0.87 6.70 -6.54
CA VAL A 70 0.36 5.40 -6.09
C VAL A 70 -0.20 4.59 -7.26
N GLY A 71 -0.97 5.22 -8.15
CA GLY A 71 -1.53 4.59 -9.33
C GLY A 71 -0.45 4.07 -10.29
N ARG A 72 0.64 4.83 -10.49
CA ARG A 72 1.81 4.43 -11.28
C ARG A 72 2.50 3.20 -10.69
N ALA A 73 2.75 3.21 -9.38
CA ALA A 73 3.32 2.07 -8.66
C ALA A 73 2.41 0.83 -8.76
N ALA A 74 1.10 1.00 -8.55
CA ALA A 74 0.10 -0.05 -8.70
C ALA A 74 0.06 -0.60 -10.14
N LEU A 75 0.09 0.27 -11.15
CA LEU A 75 0.02 -0.14 -12.55
C LEU A 75 1.23 -0.98 -12.93
N GLY A 76 2.44 -0.56 -12.55
CA GLY A 76 3.65 -1.34 -12.80
C GLY A 76 3.64 -2.69 -12.09
N PHE A 77 3.35 -2.70 -10.79
CA PHE A 77 3.30 -3.91 -9.99
C PHE A 77 2.22 -4.90 -10.43
N VAL A 78 0.97 -4.44 -10.60
CA VAL A 78 -0.14 -5.33 -10.95
C VAL A 78 -0.03 -5.83 -12.38
N SER A 79 0.45 -5.00 -13.32
CA SER A 79 0.72 -5.45 -14.69
C SER A 79 1.79 -6.53 -14.71
N TYR A 80 2.78 -6.48 -13.83
CA TYR A 80 3.80 -7.52 -13.71
C TYR A 80 3.19 -8.84 -13.22
N LEU A 81 2.37 -8.81 -12.16
CA LEU A 81 1.67 -9.99 -11.67
C LEU A 81 0.72 -10.60 -12.70
N ALA A 82 -0.05 -9.76 -13.41
CA ALA A 82 -1.00 -10.20 -14.44
C ALA A 82 -0.32 -10.84 -15.66
N GLN A 83 0.93 -10.44 -15.96
CA GLN A 83 1.73 -11.11 -16.99
C GLN A 83 2.17 -12.51 -16.57
N LYS A 84 2.58 -12.69 -15.30
CA LYS A 84 2.97 -14.00 -14.75
C LYS A 84 1.78 -14.94 -14.54
N ASN A 85 0.60 -14.41 -14.21
CA ASN A 85 -0.58 -15.21 -13.93
C ASN A 85 -1.84 -14.57 -14.54
N LYS A 86 -2.44 -15.23 -15.54
CA LYS A 86 -3.68 -14.77 -16.19
C LYS A 86 -4.89 -14.72 -15.26
N LYS A 87 -4.87 -15.45 -14.13
CA LYS A 87 -5.89 -15.41 -13.08
C LYS A 87 -5.37 -14.71 -11.83
N ALA A 88 -4.51 -13.70 -12.01
CA ALA A 88 -3.93 -12.95 -10.92
C ALA A 88 -5.00 -12.42 -9.96
N LYS A 89 -4.66 -12.48 -8.68
CA LYS A 89 -5.41 -11.90 -7.57
C LYS A 89 -4.43 -11.16 -6.68
N ILE A 90 -4.82 -10.02 -6.13
CA ILE A 90 -4.01 -9.31 -5.13
C ILE A 90 -4.79 -9.09 -3.84
N VAL A 91 -4.07 -8.99 -2.72
CA VAL A 91 -4.61 -8.58 -1.43
C VAL A 91 -4.13 -7.17 -1.10
N ILE A 92 -5.01 -6.28 -0.67
CA ILE A 92 -4.66 -4.91 -0.33
C ILE A 92 -5.07 -4.62 1.11
N ALA A 93 -4.12 -4.10 1.89
CA ALA A 93 -4.31 -3.62 3.25
C ALA A 93 -3.81 -2.17 3.37
N TYR A 94 -4.18 -1.50 4.46
CA TYR A 94 -3.75 -0.13 4.74
C TYR A 94 -3.69 0.15 6.24
N ASP A 95 -2.87 1.13 6.63
CA ASP A 95 -2.74 1.57 8.02
C ASP A 95 -3.64 2.79 8.35
N SER A 96 -3.48 3.34 9.55
CA SER A 96 -4.27 4.46 10.07
C SER A 96 -3.84 5.85 9.56
N ARG A 97 -2.90 5.94 8.61
CA ARG A 97 -2.42 7.24 8.11
C ARG A 97 -3.46 7.93 7.23
N ARG A 98 -3.30 9.24 7.10
CA ARG A 98 -4.09 10.06 6.19
C ARG A 98 -3.99 9.52 4.77
N ARG A 99 -5.14 9.44 4.08
CA ARG A 99 -5.28 8.92 2.71
C ARG A 99 -4.90 7.45 2.51
N SER A 100 -4.54 6.69 3.54
CA SER A 100 -4.16 5.28 3.38
C SER A 100 -5.29 4.43 2.76
N LYS A 101 -6.54 4.67 3.19
CA LYS A 101 -7.73 4.03 2.59
C LYS A 101 -7.92 4.44 1.12
N GLU A 102 -7.80 5.73 0.81
CA GLU A 102 -7.96 6.25 -0.55
C GLU A 102 -6.90 5.65 -1.49
N PHE A 103 -5.65 5.55 -1.06
CA PHE A 103 -4.58 4.92 -1.85
C PHE A 103 -4.76 3.41 -2.02
N ALA A 104 -5.38 2.74 -1.05
CA ALA A 104 -5.77 1.34 -1.19
C ALA A 104 -6.88 1.18 -2.24
N GLU A 105 -7.85 2.09 -2.27
CA GLU A 105 -8.91 2.14 -3.29
C GLU A 105 -8.35 2.48 -4.69
N VAL A 106 -7.40 3.42 -4.78
CA VAL A 106 -6.67 3.71 -6.04
C VAL A 106 -5.96 2.45 -6.55
N THR A 107 -5.23 1.74 -5.67
CA THR A 107 -4.54 0.51 -6.03
C THR A 107 -5.52 -0.57 -6.49
N ALA A 108 -6.67 -0.70 -5.82
CA ALA A 108 -7.74 -1.63 -6.20
C ALA A 108 -8.36 -1.27 -7.56
N GLY A 109 -8.59 0.02 -7.83
CA GLY A 109 -9.13 0.50 -9.10
C GLY A 109 -8.20 0.24 -10.28
N VAL A 110 -6.90 0.49 -10.10
CA VAL A 110 -5.89 0.14 -11.11
C VAL A 110 -5.88 -1.37 -11.37
N ALA A 111 -5.91 -2.21 -10.33
CA ALA A 111 -5.96 -3.65 -10.50
C ALA A 111 -7.24 -4.13 -11.22
N ALA A 112 -8.39 -3.57 -10.85
CA ALA A 112 -9.67 -3.88 -11.47
C ALA A 112 -9.68 -3.55 -12.97
N SER A 113 -9.08 -2.42 -13.37
CA SER A 113 -8.96 -2.03 -14.78
C SER A 113 -8.17 -3.02 -15.63
N LEU A 114 -7.25 -3.77 -15.01
CA LEU A 114 -6.44 -4.82 -15.65
C LEU A 114 -7.13 -6.20 -15.58
N GLY A 115 -8.38 -6.26 -15.09
CA GLY A 115 -9.12 -7.51 -14.90
C GLY A 115 -8.62 -8.37 -13.73
N VAL A 116 -7.76 -7.84 -12.85
CA VAL A 116 -7.20 -8.55 -11.71
C VAL A 116 -8.18 -8.56 -10.55
N GLN A 117 -8.39 -9.73 -9.95
CA GLN A 117 -9.27 -9.86 -8.77
C GLN A 117 -8.60 -9.24 -7.54
N VAL A 118 -9.37 -8.54 -6.71
CA VAL A 118 -8.83 -7.84 -5.54
C VAL A 118 -9.55 -8.31 -4.28
N VAL A 119 -8.78 -8.58 -3.24
CA VAL A 119 -9.26 -8.72 -1.87
C VAL A 119 -8.79 -7.51 -1.07
N LEU A 120 -9.71 -6.61 -0.72
CA LEU A 120 -9.42 -5.38 0.00
C LEU A 120 -9.87 -5.50 1.46
N PHE A 121 -8.98 -5.25 2.41
CA PHE A 121 -9.38 -5.09 3.81
C PHE A 121 -10.21 -3.81 3.98
N SER A 122 -11.33 -3.89 4.68
CA SER A 122 -12.24 -2.74 4.92
C SER A 122 -11.86 -1.88 6.12
N GLU A 123 -10.83 -2.29 6.86
CA GLU A 123 -10.37 -1.65 8.08
C GLU A 123 -8.84 -1.64 8.14
N VAL A 124 -8.31 -0.79 9.02
CA VAL A 124 -6.88 -0.72 9.35
C VAL A 124 -6.35 -2.12 9.67
N THR A 125 -5.31 -2.54 8.94
CA THR A 125 -4.85 -3.92 8.95
C THR A 125 -3.33 -4.00 9.11
N PRO A 126 -2.79 -4.79 10.07
CA PRO A 126 -1.36 -4.97 10.22
C PRO A 126 -0.70 -5.66 9.02
N THR A 127 0.50 -5.19 8.66
CA THR A 127 1.40 -5.82 7.69
C THR A 127 1.52 -7.35 7.81
N PRO A 128 1.72 -7.95 9.02
CA PRO A 128 1.80 -9.41 9.12
C PRO A 128 0.50 -10.13 8.75
N LEU A 129 -0.67 -9.51 8.98
CA LEU A 129 -1.94 -10.08 8.54
C LEU A 129 -2.07 -10.01 7.02
N LEU A 130 -1.59 -8.95 6.36
CA LEU A 130 -1.52 -8.88 4.90
C LEU A 130 -0.60 -9.97 4.33
N SER A 131 0.61 -10.12 4.88
CA SER A 131 1.54 -11.18 4.48
C SER A 131 0.91 -12.57 4.57
N TYR A 132 0.21 -12.86 5.67
CA TYR A 132 -0.56 -14.10 5.82
C TYR A 132 -1.70 -14.21 4.80
N ALA A 133 -2.47 -13.13 4.61
CA ALA A 133 -3.64 -13.11 3.75
C ALA A 133 -3.30 -13.39 2.27
N VAL A 134 -2.14 -12.93 1.79
CA VAL A 134 -1.66 -13.25 0.43
C VAL A 134 -1.66 -14.76 0.19
N ARG A 135 -1.07 -15.52 1.12
CA ARG A 135 -1.03 -16.99 1.04
C ARG A 135 -2.42 -17.61 1.26
N TYR A 136 -3.16 -17.12 2.24
CA TYR A 136 -4.51 -17.59 2.55
C TYR A 136 -5.46 -17.52 1.35
N TYR A 137 -5.49 -16.37 0.65
CA TYR A 137 -6.33 -16.16 -0.53
C TYR A 137 -5.73 -16.70 -1.84
N LYS A 138 -4.54 -17.34 -1.78
CA LYS A 138 -3.74 -17.79 -2.92
C LYS A 138 -3.54 -16.67 -3.95
N ALA A 139 -3.26 -15.47 -3.44
CA ALA A 139 -3.02 -14.29 -4.26
C ALA A 139 -1.63 -14.34 -4.90
N SER A 140 -1.49 -13.70 -6.05
CA SER A 140 -0.21 -13.54 -6.75
C SER A 140 0.70 -12.51 -6.09
N GLY A 141 0.14 -11.68 -5.21
CA GLY A 141 0.88 -10.73 -4.40
C GLY A 141 -0.05 -9.91 -3.52
N GLY A 142 0.51 -8.91 -2.86
CA GLY A 142 -0.26 -7.97 -2.06
C GLY A 142 0.38 -6.60 -1.95
N VAL A 143 -0.41 -5.64 -1.50
CA VAL A 143 0.02 -4.27 -1.22
C VAL A 143 -0.42 -3.90 0.18
N VAL A 144 0.47 -3.25 0.93
CA VAL A 144 0.08 -2.52 2.14
C VAL A 144 0.43 -1.05 1.99
N ILE A 145 -0.56 -0.20 2.19
CA ILE A 145 -0.39 1.25 2.21
C ILE A 145 0.03 1.68 3.61
N THR A 146 1.30 2.04 3.77
CA THR A 146 1.89 2.46 5.03
C THR A 146 3.29 3.04 4.85
N ALA A 147 3.60 4.12 5.59
CA ALA A 147 4.97 4.59 5.80
C ALA A 147 5.59 4.04 7.11
N SER A 148 5.05 2.96 7.68
CA SER A 148 5.56 2.37 8.93
C SER A 148 5.54 3.37 10.10
N HIS A 149 6.70 3.75 10.61
CA HIS A 149 6.88 4.66 11.76
C HIS A 149 7.26 6.09 11.34
N ASN A 150 7.27 6.40 10.05
CA ASN A 150 7.56 7.75 9.56
C ASN A 150 6.55 8.78 10.15
N PRO A 151 6.87 10.09 10.14
CA PRO A 151 5.97 11.13 10.63
C PRO A 151 4.57 11.11 9.97
N PRO A 152 3.54 11.73 10.58
CA PRO A 152 2.14 11.62 10.13
C PRO A 152 1.84 12.17 8.73
N ASP A 153 2.66 13.07 8.22
CA ASP A 153 2.59 13.63 6.87
C ASP A 153 3.12 12.67 5.79
N TYR A 154 3.76 11.56 6.17
CA TYR A 154 4.21 10.52 5.26
C TYR A 154 3.15 9.45 5.03
N ASN A 155 3.13 8.93 3.81
CA ASN A 155 2.50 7.66 3.47
C ASN A 155 3.44 6.80 2.60
N GLY A 156 3.04 5.59 2.24
CA GLY A 156 3.86 4.69 1.45
C GLY A 156 3.08 3.56 0.82
N PHE A 157 3.70 2.88 -0.12
CA PHE A 157 3.17 1.74 -0.84
C PHE A 157 4.22 0.63 -0.77
N LYS A 158 3.88 -0.51 -0.17
CA LYS A 158 4.77 -1.68 -0.08
C LYS A 158 4.17 -2.85 -0.82
N ALA A 159 4.93 -3.44 -1.73
CA ALA A 159 4.51 -4.58 -2.53
C ALA A 159 5.05 -5.90 -1.97
N TYR A 160 4.26 -6.96 -2.13
CA TYR A 160 4.53 -8.31 -1.63
C TYR A 160 4.26 -9.33 -2.74
N LEU A 161 5.09 -10.37 -2.84
CA LEU A 161 4.91 -11.46 -3.81
C LEU A 161 4.04 -12.58 -3.23
N SER A 162 3.79 -13.63 -4.02
CA SER A 162 2.84 -14.72 -3.69
C SER A 162 3.19 -15.53 -2.43
N ASP A 163 4.44 -15.48 -1.99
CA ASP A 163 4.90 -16.07 -0.73
C ASP A 163 4.53 -15.22 0.50
N GLY A 164 3.96 -14.03 0.30
CA GLY A 164 3.68 -13.06 1.36
C GLY A 164 4.91 -12.31 1.85
N GLY A 165 6.05 -12.40 1.16
CA GLY A 165 7.28 -11.65 1.41
C GLY A 165 7.32 -10.35 0.61
N GLN A 166 8.21 -9.43 0.99
CA GLN A 166 8.48 -8.21 0.21
C GLN A 166 9.20 -8.54 -1.10
N LEU A 167 9.36 -7.55 -1.98
CA LEU A 167 10.07 -7.74 -3.24
C LEU A 167 11.52 -8.16 -2.99
N VAL A 168 11.95 -9.22 -3.68
CA VAL A 168 13.32 -9.73 -3.66
C VAL A 168 13.84 -9.91 -5.09
N PRO A 169 15.16 -9.93 -5.30
CA PRO A 169 15.75 -10.27 -6.58
C PRO A 169 15.29 -11.63 -7.12
N PRO A 170 15.10 -11.78 -8.44
CA PRO A 170 15.26 -10.76 -9.49
C PRO A 170 13.95 -9.99 -9.80
N ASP A 171 12.88 -10.23 -9.06
CA ASP A 171 11.55 -9.70 -9.38
C ASP A 171 11.42 -8.21 -9.02
N ASP A 172 12.12 -7.75 -7.99
CA ASP A 172 12.23 -6.35 -7.60
C ASP A 172 12.63 -5.42 -8.76
N LYS A 173 13.74 -5.69 -9.44
CA LYS A 173 14.26 -4.89 -10.56
C LYS A 173 13.30 -4.86 -11.74
N LYS A 174 12.64 -5.99 -12.02
CA LYS A 174 11.66 -6.08 -13.10
C LYS A 174 10.42 -5.25 -12.81
N ILE A 175 9.96 -5.25 -11.55
CA ILE A 175 8.82 -4.44 -11.11
C ILE A 175 9.19 -2.96 -11.16
N ILE A 176 10.36 -2.58 -10.63
CA ILE A 176 10.86 -1.19 -10.63
C ILE A 176 10.97 -0.67 -12.06
N ALA A 177 11.64 -1.40 -12.95
CA ALA A 177 11.78 -1.02 -14.35
C ALA A 177 10.41 -0.84 -15.03
N LYS A 178 9.42 -1.67 -14.67
CA LYS A 178 8.07 -1.54 -15.20
C LYS A 178 7.33 -0.31 -14.67
N ILE A 179 7.48 0.01 -13.38
CA ILE A 179 6.94 1.26 -12.80
C ILE A 179 7.58 2.47 -13.49
N GLU A 180 8.90 2.44 -13.67
CA GLU A 180 9.66 3.53 -14.28
C GLU A 180 9.30 3.75 -15.74
N SER A 181 9.03 2.69 -16.50
CA SER A 181 8.61 2.76 -17.91
C SER A 181 7.25 3.46 -18.15
N ILE A 182 6.46 3.68 -17.10
CA ILE A 182 5.19 4.39 -17.18
C ILE A 182 5.47 5.89 -17.08
N GLU A 183 5.55 6.55 -18.23
CA GLU A 183 5.78 8.00 -18.34
C GLU A 183 4.50 8.79 -18.66
N ASP A 184 3.55 8.16 -19.35
CA ASP A 184 2.29 8.79 -19.73
C ASP A 184 1.24 8.63 -18.62
N TRP A 185 1.02 9.71 -17.87
CA TRP A 185 0.06 9.78 -16.78
C TRP A 185 -1.39 9.48 -17.22
N LYS A 186 -1.74 9.71 -18.49
CA LYS A 186 -3.09 9.41 -19.02
C LYS A 186 -3.37 7.91 -19.09
N LYS A 187 -2.32 7.07 -19.08
CA LYS A 187 -2.44 5.61 -19.09
C LYS A 187 -2.68 5.02 -17.70
N ILE A 188 -2.76 5.82 -16.64
CA ILE A 188 -3.00 5.32 -15.28
C ILE A 188 -4.51 5.30 -15.01
N PRO A 189 -5.15 4.12 -14.97
CA PRO A 189 -6.59 4.01 -14.85
C PRO A 189 -7.03 4.10 -13.38
N LEU A 190 -7.47 5.28 -12.97
CA LEU A 190 -7.94 5.54 -11.60
C LEU A 190 -9.45 5.25 -11.47
N LEU A 191 -9.84 3.98 -11.56
CA LEU A 191 -11.25 3.60 -11.38
C LEU A 191 -11.70 3.86 -9.95
N SER A 192 -12.85 4.54 -9.81
CA SER A 192 -13.44 4.80 -8.48
C SER A 192 -14.18 3.57 -7.93
N PRO A 193 -14.41 3.48 -6.61
CA PRO A 193 -15.25 2.44 -6.02
C PRO A 193 -16.69 2.36 -6.55
N LYS A 194 -17.17 3.42 -7.23
CA LYS A 194 -18.49 3.46 -7.85
C LYS A 194 -18.52 2.75 -9.21
N ASP A 195 -17.37 2.57 -9.85
CA ASP A 195 -17.22 1.98 -11.18
C ASP A 195 -17.69 0.52 -11.22
N PRO A 196 -18.44 0.08 -12.25
CA PRO A 196 -18.89 -1.30 -12.38
C PRO A 196 -17.76 -2.34 -12.41
N LEU A 197 -16.63 -2.05 -13.07
CA LEU A 197 -15.47 -2.94 -13.12
C LEU A 197 -14.82 -3.07 -11.75
N TYR A 198 -14.72 -1.96 -11.01
CA TYR A 198 -14.26 -1.99 -9.61
C TYR A 198 -15.14 -2.92 -8.77
N LYS A 199 -16.46 -2.71 -8.79
CA LYS A 199 -17.41 -3.51 -7.99
C LYS A 199 -17.37 -4.99 -8.35
N LYS A 200 -17.14 -5.33 -9.62
CA LYS A 200 -17.03 -6.72 -10.09
C LYS A 200 -15.74 -7.39 -9.62
N ALA A 201 -14.62 -6.66 -9.57
CA ALA A 201 -13.30 -7.20 -9.29
C ALA A 201 -12.92 -7.18 -7.80
N VAL A 202 -13.45 -6.22 -7.03
CA VAL A 202 -13.02 -5.96 -5.65
C VAL A 202 -13.97 -6.60 -4.65
N LYS A 203 -13.43 -7.47 -3.80
CA LYS A 203 -14.15 -8.11 -2.69
C LYS A 203 -13.52 -7.72 -1.36
N THR A 204 -14.35 -7.56 -0.34
CA THR A 204 -13.86 -7.31 1.02
C THR A 204 -13.21 -8.58 1.59
N ALA A 205 -12.10 -8.43 2.30
CA ALA A 205 -11.47 -9.52 3.04
C ALA A 205 -12.44 -10.07 4.11
N GLY A 206 -12.64 -11.39 4.12
CA GLY A 206 -13.47 -12.07 5.10
C GLY A 206 -12.81 -12.17 6.48
N ARG A 207 -13.65 -12.33 7.52
CA ARG A 207 -13.19 -12.55 8.91
C ARG A 207 -12.56 -13.94 9.12
N ASP A 208 -12.85 -14.87 8.23
CA ASP A 208 -12.26 -16.21 8.14
C ASP A 208 -10.73 -16.16 7.99
N CYS A 209 -10.18 -15.19 7.26
CA CYS A 209 -8.74 -14.98 7.16
C CYS A 209 -8.11 -14.68 8.53
N PHE A 210 -8.71 -13.80 9.34
CA PHE A 210 -8.19 -13.48 10.67
C PHE A 210 -8.36 -14.64 11.66
N ALA A 211 -9.48 -15.35 11.59
CA ALA A 211 -9.71 -16.55 12.39
C ALA A 211 -8.66 -17.64 12.07
N SER A 212 -8.37 -17.85 10.79
CA SER A 212 -7.31 -18.75 10.33
C SER A 212 -5.93 -18.30 10.81
N TYR A 213 -5.62 -17.00 10.70
CA TYR A 213 -4.36 -16.44 11.21
C TYR A 213 -4.15 -16.73 12.70
N LYS A 214 -5.16 -16.49 13.53
CA LYS A 214 -5.13 -16.79 14.97
C LYS A 214 -4.90 -18.28 15.26
N LYS A 215 -5.52 -19.17 14.48
CA LYS A 215 -5.34 -20.62 14.58
C LYS A 215 -3.90 -21.02 14.27
N GLU A 216 -3.32 -20.46 13.22
CA GLU A 216 -1.93 -20.73 12.84
C GLU A 216 -0.92 -20.18 13.86
N LEU A 217 -1.16 -19.00 14.46
CA LEU A 217 -0.34 -18.51 15.58
C LEU A 217 -0.37 -19.47 16.78
N THR A 218 -1.53 -20.07 17.07
CA THR A 218 -1.64 -21.07 18.14
C THR A 218 -0.84 -22.32 17.80
N ARG A 219 -0.96 -22.80 16.54
CA ARG A 219 -0.22 -23.96 16.03
C ARG A 219 1.29 -23.73 16.00
N SER A 220 1.74 -22.51 15.74
CA SER A 220 3.17 -22.14 15.75
C SER A 220 3.78 -22.09 17.15
N GLY A 221 3.00 -22.36 18.20
CA GLY A 221 3.50 -22.41 19.57
C GLY A 221 3.74 -21.04 20.21
N ILE A 222 3.07 -19.97 19.73
CA ILE A 222 3.18 -18.63 20.34
C ILE A 222 2.77 -18.63 21.83
N LEU A 223 1.96 -19.62 22.22
CA LEU A 223 1.48 -19.80 23.58
C LEU A 223 2.45 -20.67 24.37
N SER A 224 3.04 -20.10 25.41
CA SER A 224 3.89 -20.85 26.34
C SER A 224 3.15 -22.04 26.94
N LYS A 225 3.77 -23.22 26.87
CA LYS A 225 3.32 -24.45 27.53
C LYS A 225 3.46 -24.39 29.05
N ALA A 226 4.30 -23.49 29.57
CA ALA A 226 4.52 -23.33 31.01
C ALA A 226 3.34 -22.65 31.72
N LEU A 227 2.58 -21.82 31.00
CA LEU A 227 1.41 -21.13 31.54
C LEU A 227 0.15 -21.96 31.28
N LYS A 228 -0.56 -22.31 32.35
CA LYS A 228 -1.90 -22.92 32.28
C LYS A 228 -2.92 -21.83 31.88
N PRO A 229 -4.09 -22.21 31.34
CA PRO A 229 -5.14 -21.25 30.99
C PRO A 229 -5.51 -20.29 32.13
N LYS A 230 -5.57 -20.79 33.37
CA LYS A 230 -5.87 -19.98 34.57
C LYS A 230 -4.83 -18.89 34.85
N ASP A 231 -3.56 -19.14 34.50
CA ASP A 231 -2.47 -18.19 34.74
C ASP A 231 -2.60 -17.00 33.78
N ARG A 232 -3.12 -17.23 32.57
CA ARG A 232 -3.36 -16.15 31.59
C ARG A 232 -4.55 -15.28 31.97
N THR A 233 -5.59 -15.87 32.56
CA THR A 233 -6.78 -15.13 32.98
C THR A 233 -6.52 -14.16 34.13
N SER A 234 -5.52 -14.45 34.99
CA SER A 234 -5.17 -13.59 36.13
C SER A 234 -4.14 -12.51 35.79
N LEU A 235 -3.36 -12.67 34.72
CA LEU A 235 -2.39 -11.66 34.27
C LEU A 235 -3.09 -10.38 33.83
N LYS A 236 -2.54 -9.24 34.28
CA LYS A 236 -2.92 -7.90 33.84
C LYS A 236 -1.93 -7.44 32.77
N VAL A 237 -2.43 -7.11 31.59
CA VAL A 237 -1.65 -6.69 30.43
C VAL A 237 -2.01 -5.25 30.12
N VAL A 238 -1.01 -4.40 29.90
CA VAL A 238 -1.20 -3.05 29.36
C VAL A 238 -0.67 -3.05 27.94
N TYR A 239 -1.53 -2.73 26.97
CA TYR A 239 -1.16 -2.64 25.56
C TYR A 239 -1.57 -1.28 24.98
N SER A 240 -0.62 -0.57 24.38
CA SER A 240 -0.89 0.61 23.58
C SER A 240 -0.59 0.32 22.11
N PRO A 241 -1.56 0.53 21.19
CA PRO A 241 -1.29 0.41 19.76
C PRO A 241 -0.54 1.62 19.19
N LEU A 242 -0.30 2.67 19.98
CA LEU A 242 0.29 3.94 19.52
C LEU A 242 -0.42 4.52 18.27
N HIS A 243 -1.76 4.44 18.24
CA HIS A 243 -2.61 4.75 17.07
C HIS A 243 -2.32 3.93 15.80
N GLY A 244 -1.52 2.87 15.92
CA GLY A 244 -1.16 1.95 14.84
C GLY A 244 -2.21 0.86 14.61
N THR A 245 -1.84 -0.12 13.78
CA THR A 245 -2.77 -1.10 13.22
C THR A 245 -3.16 -2.24 14.18
N GLY A 246 -2.48 -2.33 15.32
CA GLY A 246 -2.66 -3.42 16.29
C GLY A 246 -3.85 -3.26 17.23
N GLY A 247 -4.53 -2.10 17.28
CA GLY A 247 -5.56 -1.82 18.30
C GLY A 247 -6.64 -2.90 18.43
N LYS A 248 -7.37 -3.15 17.34
CA LYS A 248 -8.43 -4.17 17.30
C LYS A 248 -7.87 -5.59 17.31
N SER A 249 -6.87 -5.86 16.47
CA SER A 249 -6.32 -7.20 16.25
C SER A 249 -5.60 -7.76 17.48
N MET A 250 -4.79 -6.96 18.19
CA MET A 250 -4.12 -7.40 19.41
C MET A 250 -5.10 -7.65 20.53
N LYS A 251 -6.10 -6.80 20.71
CA LYS A 251 -7.16 -7.03 21.71
C LYS A 251 -7.90 -8.35 21.43
N GLU A 252 -8.24 -8.63 20.17
CA GLU A 252 -8.91 -9.89 19.79
C GLU A 252 -8.00 -11.11 19.96
N LEU A 253 -6.71 -10.99 19.64
CA LEU A 253 -5.72 -12.06 19.85
C LEU A 253 -5.51 -12.35 21.34
N LEU A 254 -5.25 -11.34 22.16
CA LEU A 254 -5.01 -11.49 23.60
C LEU A 254 -6.22 -12.12 24.30
N ASN A 255 -7.42 -11.58 24.07
CA ASN A 255 -8.67 -12.15 24.58
C ASN A 255 -8.87 -13.60 24.13
N GLY A 256 -8.50 -13.86 22.88
CA GLY A 256 -8.56 -15.16 22.24
C GLY A 256 -7.55 -16.19 22.76
N PHE A 257 -6.45 -15.73 23.36
CA PHE A 257 -5.38 -16.52 23.94
C PHE A 257 -5.52 -16.74 25.45
N GLY A 258 -6.57 -16.16 26.05
CA GLY A 258 -6.94 -16.34 27.45
C GLY A 258 -6.55 -15.18 28.36
N TYR A 259 -5.96 -14.10 27.84
CA TYR A 259 -5.67 -12.89 28.60
C TYR A 259 -6.95 -12.05 28.69
N LYS A 260 -7.58 -12.00 29.87
CA LYS A 260 -8.89 -11.35 30.07
C LYS A 260 -8.81 -9.95 30.67
N ASN A 261 -7.65 -9.57 31.24
CA ASN A 261 -7.40 -8.25 31.79
C ASN A 261 -6.40 -7.51 30.89
N VAL A 262 -6.87 -6.91 29.80
CA VAL A 262 -6.08 -6.24 28.75
C VAL A 262 -6.57 -4.82 28.54
#